data_AF-B4CWB8-F1
#
_entry.id   AF-B4CWB8-F1
#
_cell.length_a   1.000
_cell.length_b   1.000
_cell.length_c   1.000
_cell.angle_alpha   90.00
_cell.angle_beta   90.00
_cell.angle_gamma   90.00
#
_symmetry.space_group_name_H-M   'P 1'
#
loop_
_entity.id
_entity.type
_entity.pdbx_description
1 polymer ?
#
loop_
_entity_poly.entity_id
_entity_poly.type
_entity_poly.pdbx_seq_one_letter_code
_entity_poly.pdbx_strand_id
1 'polypeptide(L)'
;MPRTALPPKLSSRTTKAKKLCSRLPLYGCVVAGILAAGNWAAHAAVTLVWDASTSNPTDGPQDGNGTWDSTTANWWNSAIPGDQAWTDSTIANPVFAQFGAGTAAATRQVTVSGTFHVAGLNFAAIPGTISTSNAAYNLVGTGTIDLGANGTINIADGTSSSSSLLTIGTTLTGSDVTIQKSGGTAEQFLSLTGTNQWTGTLTIANNGHGSLFVRSTGTGDLNTLDTVVVQSGDTLNLQVQGANTTYTSNYVVAGPGSPTTNSRGAIRFESNMTLSGNVTLAGNTVLNFQSATPTAANVTFQKGIGEQGGSWSFTKTGLGQLILQGASTYSGSTIIAPAGSGIDPGSILLDFLNVKDSTTDNLLYNGVTPGALVLTGNPTRANTSSTATLAIQGSTDFDNSQSFSSLTVSGPTALTFTSSGNAINVSLGSITRTGVGTTLAITAASSGAVTTTTNVGTLLGTWATYTDPTNQMAWAGSDDTGTLTFFGGDLLYTTGTNIGALPGYSANSNLAITNLSSGPVTPRLGYDHAQHDHHGSRQ
;
A
#
# COMPACT_ATOMS: atom_id res chain seq x y z
N MET A 1 0.09 7.13 -80.25
CA MET A 1 1.53 6.79 -80.12
C MET A 1 2.24 8.00 -79.51
N PRO A 2 3.14 7.84 -78.54
CA PRO A 2 2.72 7.64 -77.14
C PRO A 2 3.34 8.64 -76.12
N ARG A 3 2.67 8.71 -74.95
CA ARG A 3 3.22 8.66 -73.57
C ARG A 3 4.16 9.77 -73.01
N THR A 4 3.65 10.45 -71.95
CA THR A 4 4.16 10.55 -70.54
C THR A 4 5.67 10.72 -70.29
N ALA A 5 6.23 11.48 -69.32
CA ALA A 5 5.73 12.30 -68.21
C ALA A 5 6.92 12.97 -67.46
N LEU A 6 6.64 14.07 -66.72
CA LEU A 6 7.25 14.64 -65.48
C LEU A 6 8.69 15.22 -65.48
N PRO A 7 9.08 16.13 -64.52
CA PRO A 7 8.40 16.62 -63.29
C PRO A 7 8.37 18.18 -63.08
N PRO A 8 7.75 18.70 -61.99
CA PRO A 8 7.60 20.13 -61.74
C PRO A 8 8.67 20.78 -60.82
N LYS A 9 8.69 22.11 -60.91
CA LYS A 9 9.60 23.12 -60.33
C LYS A 9 9.72 23.11 -58.80
N LEU A 10 10.97 23.27 -58.33
CA LEU A 10 11.29 23.76 -56.98
C LEU A 10 10.77 25.20 -56.79
N SER A 11 10.02 25.42 -55.71
CA SER A 11 9.62 26.75 -55.21
C SER A 11 10.16 26.93 -53.80
N SER A 12 11.11 27.84 -53.65
CA SER A 12 11.68 28.30 -52.39
C SER A 12 10.62 28.99 -51.51
N ARG A 13 10.32 28.40 -50.35
CA ARG A 13 9.62 29.07 -49.24
C ARG A 13 10.66 29.51 -48.20
N THR A 14 10.82 30.81 -48.04
CA THR A 14 11.45 31.46 -46.89
C THR A 14 10.44 31.47 -45.73
N THR A 15 10.74 30.70 -44.69
CA THR A 15 9.90 30.51 -43.51
C THR A 15 10.03 31.68 -42.55
N LYS A 16 8.88 32.25 -42.17
CA LYS A 16 8.73 33.22 -41.09
C LYS A 16 9.19 32.59 -39.76
N ALA A 17 10.08 33.29 -39.05
CA ALA A 17 10.42 33.01 -37.67
C ALA A 17 9.18 33.22 -36.77
N LYS A 18 8.50 32.14 -36.41
CA LYS A 18 7.53 32.10 -35.31
C LYS A 18 8.30 31.70 -34.05
N LYS A 19 8.26 32.58 -33.05
CA LYS A 19 8.72 32.35 -31.68
C LYS A 19 8.23 30.99 -31.17
N LEU A 20 9.16 30.06 -31.02
CA LEU A 20 8.96 28.82 -30.29
C LEU A 20 9.05 29.17 -28.80
N CYS A 21 7.92 29.36 -28.13
CA CYS A 21 7.84 29.29 -26.68
C CYS A 21 8.00 27.81 -26.29
N SER A 22 9.23 27.35 -26.12
CA SER A 22 9.53 26.08 -25.47
C SER A 22 9.28 26.23 -23.97
N ARG A 23 8.09 25.81 -23.52
CA ARG A 23 7.84 25.48 -22.12
C ARG A 23 8.61 24.20 -21.80
N LEU A 24 9.82 24.35 -21.29
CA LEU A 24 10.51 23.31 -20.54
C LEU A 24 9.75 23.09 -19.22
N PRO A 25 9.35 21.86 -18.87
CA PRO A 25 8.75 21.59 -17.57
C PRO A 25 9.82 21.76 -16.50
N LEU A 26 9.70 22.84 -15.73
CA LEU A 26 10.37 23.04 -14.44
C LEU A 26 9.74 22.07 -13.42
N TYR A 27 10.00 20.77 -13.57
CA TYR A 27 9.60 19.72 -12.63
C TYR A 27 10.85 18.99 -12.17
N GLY A 28 11.39 19.41 -11.04
CA GLY A 28 12.55 18.82 -10.39
C GLY A 28 13.00 19.72 -9.26
N CYS A 29 12.94 19.20 -8.03
CA CYS A 29 13.24 19.86 -6.75
C CYS A 29 12.17 20.82 -6.18
N VAL A 30 11.15 20.29 -5.51
CA VAL A 30 10.69 20.77 -4.18
C VAL A 30 9.96 19.64 -3.41
N VAL A 31 10.70 18.64 -2.92
CA VAL A 31 10.42 17.96 -1.61
C VAL A 31 11.78 17.63 -0.97
N ALA A 32 12.61 18.65 -0.88
CA ALA A 32 13.81 18.69 -0.04
C ALA A 32 13.88 20.13 0.47
N GLY A 33 13.13 20.45 1.51
CA GLY A 33 13.06 21.82 2.01
C GLY A 33 11.79 22.19 2.75
N ILE A 34 11.41 21.41 3.77
CA ILE A 34 10.87 22.00 5.01
C ILE A 34 11.75 21.48 6.14
N LEU A 35 13.02 21.91 6.11
CA LEU A 35 13.86 22.01 7.29
C LEU A 35 13.92 23.50 7.56
N ALA A 36 12.99 23.99 8.38
CA ALA A 36 13.05 25.33 8.91
C ALA A 36 14.28 25.39 9.83
N ALA A 37 15.43 25.77 9.28
CA ALA A 37 16.58 26.21 10.06
C ALA A 37 16.24 27.56 10.70
N GLY A 38 15.43 27.53 11.75
CA GLY A 38 15.44 28.59 12.75
C GLY A 38 16.77 28.51 13.47
N ASN A 39 17.65 29.49 13.24
CA ASN A 39 18.82 29.73 14.08
C ASN A 39 18.35 30.16 15.48
N TRP A 40 17.94 29.19 16.29
CA TRP A 40 17.92 29.35 17.74
C TRP A 40 19.35 29.06 18.21
N ALA A 41 19.93 29.97 19.00
CA ALA A 41 21.19 29.69 19.65
C ALA A 41 21.08 28.34 20.38
N ALA A 42 21.89 27.36 19.98
CA ALA A 42 21.91 26.05 20.60
C ALA A 42 22.39 26.19 22.04
N HIS A 43 21.47 26.41 22.98
CA HIS A 43 21.70 26.03 24.36
C HIS A 43 21.97 24.52 24.34
N ALA A 44 23.12 24.12 24.88
CA ALA A 44 23.45 22.70 25.01
C ALA A 44 22.35 22.04 25.83
N ALA A 45 21.48 21.27 25.18
CA ALA A 45 20.41 20.58 25.86
C ALA A 45 21.03 19.64 26.90
N VAL A 46 20.61 19.79 28.16
CA VAL A 46 21.04 18.90 29.24
C VAL A 46 20.30 17.58 29.07
N THR A 47 21.01 16.47 29.13
CA THR A 47 20.40 15.14 29.14
C THR A 47 20.40 14.60 30.55
N LEU A 48 19.22 14.24 31.06
CA LEU A 48 19.07 13.54 32.32
C LEU A 48 18.72 12.09 32.05
N VAL A 49 19.42 11.18 32.73
CA VAL A 49 19.25 9.73 32.53
C VAL A 49 18.40 9.17 33.67
N TRP A 50 17.39 8.39 33.34
CA TRP A 50 16.57 7.69 34.32
C TRP A 50 17.44 6.85 35.25
N ASP A 51 17.27 7.05 36.55
CA ASP A 51 17.91 6.26 37.60
C ASP A 51 16.87 5.74 38.60
N ALA A 52 16.65 4.42 38.56
CA ALA A 52 15.74 3.76 39.49
C ALA A 52 16.31 3.67 40.92
N SER A 53 17.62 3.82 41.10
CA SER A 53 18.32 3.56 42.36
C SER A 53 18.57 4.82 43.17
N THR A 54 17.51 5.35 43.78
CA THR A 54 17.58 6.55 44.63
C THR A 54 18.42 6.41 45.92
N SER A 55 18.89 5.19 46.25
CA SER A 55 19.59 4.89 47.51
C SER A 55 21.10 5.08 47.45
N ASN A 56 21.71 5.18 46.27
CA ASN A 56 23.15 5.43 46.13
C ASN A 56 23.46 6.29 44.88
N PRO A 57 23.50 7.62 45.01
CA PRO A 57 23.70 8.56 43.90
C PRO A 57 25.15 8.59 43.39
N THR A 58 25.93 7.52 43.57
CA THR A 58 27.30 7.38 43.04
C THR A 58 27.48 6.18 42.12
N ASP A 59 26.51 5.26 42.05
CA ASP A 59 26.59 4.05 41.23
C ASP A 59 26.32 4.31 39.73
N GLY A 60 26.06 5.57 39.38
CA GLY A 60 25.61 5.96 38.04
C GLY A 60 24.20 5.46 37.74
N PRO A 61 23.65 5.79 36.56
CA PRO A 61 22.27 5.50 36.23
C PRO A 61 21.97 4.00 36.32
N GLN A 62 20.87 3.62 36.94
CA GLN A 62 20.36 2.25 36.97
C GLN A 62 19.02 2.18 36.23
N ASP A 63 18.89 1.26 35.26
CA ASP A 63 17.57 1.00 34.68
C ASP A 63 16.67 0.36 35.74
N GLY A 64 15.36 0.53 35.63
CA GLY A 64 14.42 -0.14 36.54
C GLY A 64 13.07 0.52 36.61
N ASN A 65 12.28 0.10 37.60
CA ASN A 65 10.97 0.67 37.86
C ASN A 65 11.07 1.93 38.73
N GLY A 66 10.10 2.83 38.60
CA GLY A 66 9.95 3.95 39.53
C GLY A 66 8.87 4.93 39.10
N THR A 67 8.80 6.07 39.78
CA THR A 67 7.82 7.13 39.51
C THR A 67 8.53 8.38 39.03
N TRP A 68 8.24 8.83 37.82
CA TRP A 68 8.61 10.17 37.40
C TRP A 68 7.66 11.17 38.06
N ASP A 69 8.18 11.85 39.08
CA ASP A 69 7.53 12.91 39.83
C ASP A 69 8.52 14.10 40.01
N SER A 70 8.05 15.21 40.55
CA SER A 70 8.86 16.42 40.77
C SER A 70 9.62 16.44 42.10
N THR A 71 9.57 15.36 42.87
CA THR A 71 10.06 15.30 44.26
C THR A 71 11.13 14.24 44.48
N THR A 72 11.06 13.14 43.76
CA THR A 72 11.96 11.99 43.83
C THR A 72 13.18 12.27 42.97
N ALA A 73 14.37 12.10 43.54
CA ALA A 73 15.62 12.24 42.81
C ALA A 73 15.94 10.93 42.05
N ASN A 74 15.43 10.82 40.82
CA ASN A 74 15.54 9.64 39.95
C ASN A 74 16.05 9.99 38.54
N TRP A 75 16.74 11.11 38.43
CA TRP A 75 17.33 11.59 37.21
C TRP A 75 18.80 11.86 37.43
N TRP A 76 19.64 10.96 36.92
CA TRP A 76 21.08 11.10 36.94
C TRP A 76 21.53 12.23 36.01
N ASN A 77 22.32 13.15 36.56
CA ASN A 77 22.95 14.22 35.79
C ASN A 77 24.46 13.97 35.67
N SER A 78 24.96 13.69 34.46
CA SER A 78 26.40 13.46 34.27
C SER A 78 27.23 14.75 34.35
N ALA A 79 26.63 15.92 34.11
CA ALA A 79 27.31 17.21 34.22
C ALA A 79 27.50 17.64 35.68
N ILE A 80 26.60 17.22 36.57
CA ILE A 80 26.70 17.37 38.02
C ILE A 80 26.42 15.99 38.63
N PRO A 81 27.44 15.10 38.69
CA PRO A 81 27.26 13.69 39.02
C PRO A 81 26.41 13.47 40.26
N GLY A 82 25.26 12.83 40.07
CA GLY A 82 24.31 12.51 41.12
C GLY A 82 22.86 12.53 40.63
N ASP A 83 21.99 11.96 41.46
CA ASP A 83 20.55 11.98 41.25
C ASP A 83 19.97 13.34 41.63
N GLN A 84 19.06 13.83 40.78
CA GLN A 84 18.25 14.99 41.05
C GLN A 84 16.78 14.71 40.74
N ALA A 85 15.90 15.49 41.36
CA ALA A 85 14.49 15.49 40.98
C ALA A 85 14.31 16.14 39.61
N TRP A 86 13.27 15.75 38.88
CA TRP A 86 12.92 16.44 37.65
C TRP A 86 12.50 17.87 37.99
N THR A 87 13.29 18.84 37.55
CA THR A 87 12.90 20.25 37.61
C THR A 87 12.28 20.60 36.28
N ASP A 88 11.01 20.98 36.31
CA ASP A 88 10.25 21.27 35.11
C ASP A 88 10.93 22.43 34.36
N SER A 89 11.61 22.09 33.27
CA SER A 89 12.32 23.06 32.48
C SER A 89 11.30 23.78 31.62
N THR A 90 11.11 25.08 31.82
CA THR A 90 10.38 25.90 30.83
C THR A 90 10.95 25.64 29.43
N ILE A 91 10.14 25.77 28.38
CA ILE A 91 10.54 25.58 26.96
C ILE A 91 11.88 26.28 26.60
N ALA A 92 12.27 27.33 27.33
CA ALA A 92 13.55 28.04 27.18
C ALA A 92 14.82 27.26 27.61
N ASN A 93 14.71 26.16 28.36
CA ASN A 93 15.84 25.31 28.79
C ASN A 93 15.56 23.83 28.50
N PRO A 94 15.53 23.41 27.24
CA PRO A 94 15.06 22.08 26.86
C PRO A 94 15.96 20.98 27.45
N VAL A 95 15.41 20.16 28.35
CA VAL A 95 16.08 18.97 28.92
C VAL A 95 15.61 17.70 28.19
N PHE A 96 16.54 16.85 27.76
CA PHE A 96 16.21 15.52 27.24
C PHE A 96 16.05 14.53 28.39
N ALA A 97 14.93 13.81 28.41
CA ALA A 97 14.75 12.65 29.27
C ALA A 97 15.29 11.40 28.56
N GLN A 98 16.36 10.81 29.09
CA GLN A 98 16.95 9.60 28.56
C GLN A 98 16.58 8.38 29.42
N PHE A 99 16.16 7.32 28.75
CA PHE A 99 15.93 6.00 29.31
C PHE A 99 16.94 5.01 28.71
N GLY A 100 17.40 4.05 29.51
CA GLY A 100 18.50 3.17 29.15
C GLY A 100 19.87 3.78 29.45
N ALA A 101 20.92 3.03 29.12
CA ALA A 101 22.32 3.29 29.48
C ALA A 101 22.70 3.05 30.95
N GLY A 102 21.77 2.59 31.79
CA GLY A 102 22.07 2.09 33.13
C GLY A 102 22.38 0.60 33.16
N THR A 103 22.57 0.02 34.35
CA THR A 103 22.73 -1.44 34.46
C THR A 103 21.42 -2.18 34.15
N ALA A 104 21.52 -3.45 33.75
CA ALA A 104 20.36 -4.21 33.30
C ALA A 104 19.38 -4.53 34.44
N ALA A 105 18.11 -4.14 34.27
CA ALA A 105 16.99 -4.56 35.09
C ALA A 105 16.09 -5.60 34.40
N ALA A 106 15.33 -6.37 35.18
CA ALA A 106 14.35 -7.32 34.66
C ALA A 106 13.07 -6.63 34.14
N THR A 107 12.68 -5.51 34.75
CA THR A 107 11.48 -4.72 34.42
C THR A 107 11.82 -3.23 34.39
N ARG A 108 11.15 -2.47 33.53
CA ARG A 108 11.43 -1.04 33.29
C ARG A 108 10.15 -0.21 33.17
N GLN A 109 9.29 -0.28 34.20
CA GLN A 109 8.06 0.50 34.25
C GLN A 109 8.28 1.84 34.96
N VAL A 110 8.02 2.94 34.24
CA VAL A 110 8.12 4.29 34.79
C VAL A 110 6.71 4.89 34.85
N THR A 111 6.25 5.22 36.06
CA THR A 111 4.94 5.85 36.26
C THR A 111 5.09 7.37 36.20
N VAL A 112 4.52 8.00 35.17
CA VAL A 112 4.46 9.45 35.00
C VAL A 112 3.25 9.98 35.78
N SER A 113 3.52 10.78 36.80
CA SER A 113 2.51 11.22 37.77
C SER A 113 2.07 12.68 37.65
N GLY A 114 2.87 13.51 36.96
CA GLY A 114 2.60 14.93 36.74
C GLY A 114 2.73 15.32 35.26
N THR A 115 2.79 16.62 35.01
CA THR A 115 3.11 17.18 33.70
C THR A 115 4.59 17.56 33.66
N PHE A 116 5.32 17.09 32.66
CA PHE A 116 6.74 17.35 32.50
C PHE A 116 7.04 17.86 31.11
N HIS A 117 7.68 19.03 31.03
CA HIS A 117 8.15 19.60 29.77
C HIS A 117 9.56 19.08 29.46
N VAL A 118 9.74 18.55 28.26
CA VAL A 118 11.01 17.98 27.77
C VAL A 118 11.35 18.54 26.39
N ALA A 119 12.64 18.56 26.06
CA ALA A 119 13.12 18.72 24.69
C ALA A 119 12.70 17.55 23.78
N GLY A 120 12.56 16.39 24.40
CA GLY A 120 12.37 15.12 23.74
C GLY A 120 12.71 13.96 24.66
N LEU A 121 12.46 12.76 24.15
CA LEU A 121 12.78 11.49 24.80
C LEU A 121 13.91 10.80 24.05
N ASN A 122 14.85 10.22 24.77
CA ASN A 122 15.88 9.37 24.21
C ASN A 122 15.82 7.98 24.82
N PHE A 123 15.61 6.96 24.00
CA PHE A 123 15.71 5.56 24.40
C PHE A 123 17.04 5.01 23.90
N ALA A 124 18.00 4.88 24.80
CA ALA A 124 19.30 4.29 24.54
C ALA A 124 19.22 2.75 24.58
N ALA A 125 20.20 2.09 23.96
CA ALA A 125 20.30 0.64 23.97
C ALA A 125 20.27 0.10 25.41
N ILE A 126 19.45 -0.93 25.64
CA ILE A 126 19.37 -1.60 26.93
C ILE A 126 20.46 -2.68 26.96
N PRO A 127 21.30 -2.76 28.00
CA PRO A 127 22.30 -3.82 28.09
C PRO A 127 21.65 -5.21 28.18
N GLY A 128 22.13 -6.14 27.34
CA GLY A 128 21.65 -7.53 27.28
C GLY A 128 20.62 -7.76 26.16
N THR A 129 20.10 -8.98 26.08
CA THR A 129 19.12 -9.36 25.05
C THR A 129 17.70 -9.04 25.51
N ILE A 130 16.96 -8.24 24.74
CA ILE A 130 15.51 -8.02 24.95
C ILE A 130 14.73 -9.22 24.38
N SER A 131 14.79 -10.35 25.07
CA SER A 131 14.17 -11.61 24.63
C SER A 131 12.85 -11.97 25.34
N THR A 132 12.49 -11.27 26.43
CA THR A 132 11.28 -11.54 27.21
C THR A 132 10.28 -10.39 27.15
N SER A 133 9.00 -10.69 27.35
CA SER A 133 7.97 -9.67 27.52
C SER A 133 8.35 -8.71 28.65
N ASN A 134 8.05 -7.42 28.49
CA ASN A 134 8.30 -6.34 29.46
C ASN A 134 9.77 -5.99 29.73
N ALA A 135 10.70 -6.49 28.93
CA ALA A 135 12.11 -6.09 28.99
C ALA A 135 12.36 -4.65 28.48
N ALA A 136 11.53 -4.14 27.56
CA ALA A 136 11.59 -2.75 27.10
C ALA A 136 10.95 -1.77 28.11
N TYR A 137 11.24 -0.48 27.98
CA TYR A 137 10.61 0.55 28.83
C TYR A 137 9.10 0.64 28.61
N ASN A 138 8.38 0.88 29.69
CA ASN A 138 6.94 1.12 29.68
C ASN A 138 6.62 2.38 30.49
N LEU A 139 6.32 3.48 29.81
CA LEU A 139 5.90 4.73 30.43
C LEU A 139 4.38 4.69 30.64
N VAL A 140 3.94 4.66 31.90
CA VAL A 140 2.52 4.53 32.27
C VAL A 140 2.10 5.66 33.20
N GLY A 141 0.83 5.68 33.61
CA GLY A 141 0.32 6.64 34.58
C GLY A 141 -0.53 7.74 33.93
N THR A 142 -1.15 8.55 34.79
CA THR A 142 -2.11 9.60 34.37
C THR A 142 -1.44 10.93 34.03
N GLY A 143 -0.12 11.02 34.15
CA GLY A 143 0.65 12.22 33.84
C GLY A 143 0.65 12.60 32.36
N THR A 144 1.42 13.62 32.04
CA THR A 144 1.59 14.14 30.68
C THR A 144 3.07 14.43 30.42
N ILE A 145 3.56 14.02 29.26
CA ILE A 145 4.86 14.44 28.74
C ILE A 145 4.59 15.47 27.65
N ASP A 146 5.06 16.70 27.86
CA ASP A 146 5.01 17.78 26.87
C ASP A 146 6.34 17.87 26.13
N LEU A 147 6.32 17.48 24.86
CA LEU A 147 7.48 17.50 23.97
C LEU A 147 7.73 18.89 23.36
N GLY A 148 6.83 19.85 23.58
CA GLY A 148 6.86 21.16 22.94
C GLY A 148 6.73 21.08 21.41
N ALA A 149 7.14 22.16 20.75
CA ALA A 149 7.18 22.22 19.28
C ALA A 149 8.47 21.58 18.74
N ASN A 150 8.36 20.74 17.72
CA ASN A 150 9.46 20.00 17.09
C ASN A 150 10.19 19.02 18.02
N GLY A 151 9.51 18.54 19.06
CA GLY A 151 10.08 17.57 19.99
C GLY A 151 10.41 16.24 19.30
N THR A 152 11.44 15.56 19.80
CA THR A 152 11.90 14.28 19.22
C THR A 152 11.80 13.13 20.19
N ILE A 153 11.41 11.96 19.70
CA ILE A 153 11.50 10.68 20.40
C ILE A 153 12.52 9.82 19.66
N ASN A 154 13.71 9.65 20.25
CA ASN A 154 14.83 8.93 19.67
C ASN A 154 14.86 7.48 20.15
N ILE A 155 14.99 6.53 19.23
CA ILE A 155 14.95 5.09 19.53
C ILE A 155 16.21 4.40 18.98
N ALA A 156 17.13 4.04 19.85
CA ALA A 156 18.35 3.32 19.51
C ALA A 156 18.08 1.83 19.23
N ASP A 157 19.02 1.16 18.57
CA ASP A 157 19.00 -0.30 18.46
C ASP A 157 19.09 -0.97 19.83
N GLY A 158 18.36 -2.07 20.00
CA GLY A 158 18.33 -2.80 21.26
C GLY A 158 17.56 -2.09 22.37
N THR A 159 16.59 -1.24 22.02
CA THR A 159 15.63 -0.63 22.96
C THR A 159 14.35 -1.45 23.08
N SER A 160 14.04 -2.24 22.04
CA SER A 160 12.82 -3.02 21.90
C SER A 160 13.04 -4.22 20.98
N SER A 161 12.06 -5.13 20.95
CA SER A 161 11.99 -6.24 20.00
C SER A 161 10.55 -6.52 19.62
N SER A 162 10.34 -7.38 18.62
CA SER A 162 8.99 -7.81 18.21
C SER A 162 8.19 -8.49 19.33
N SER A 163 8.86 -8.96 20.38
CA SER A 163 8.25 -9.62 21.54
C SER A 163 8.10 -8.69 22.75
N SER A 164 8.69 -7.50 22.71
CA SER A 164 8.76 -6.55 23.82
C SER A 164 8.91 -5.14 23.28
N LEU A 165 7.77 -4.47 23.09
CA LEU A 165 7.71 -3.14 22.51
C LEU A 165 8.00 -2.10 23.57
N LEU A 166 8.77 -1.06 23.21
CA LEU A 166 8.77 0.19 23.97
C LEU A 166 7.32 0.69 24.01
N THR A 167 6.82 1.04 25.19
CA THR A 167 5.43 1.51 25.34
C THR A 167 5.40 2.89 25.95
N ILE A 168 4.64 3.80 25.32
CA ILE A 168 4.28 5.10 25.88
C ILE A 168 2.77 5.10 26.03
N GLY A 169 2.32 4.83 27.25
CA GLY A 169 0.91 4.79 27.64
C GLY A 169 0.46 5.98 28.48
N THR A 170 1.34 6.94 28.75
CA THR A 170 0.98 8.25 29.30
C THR A 170 0.54 9.21 28.19
N THR A 171 -0.06 10.34 28.54
CA THR A 171 -0.49 11.35 27.57
C THR A 171 0.71 12.08 26.98
N LEU A 172 0.81 12.15 25.66
CA LEU A 172 1.76 13.03 24.95
C LEU A 172 1.10 14.34 24.51
N THR A 173 1.82 15.43 24.67
CA THR A 173 1.50 16.75 24.11
C THR A 173 2.70 17.34 23.37
N GLY A 174 2.45 18.34 22.52
CA GLY A 174 3.46 18.96 21.64
C GLY A 174 2.93 19.22 20.24
N SER A 175 3.75 19.81 19.38
CA SER A 175 3.42 20.01 17.96
C SER A 175 4.59 19.62 17.06
N ASP A 176 4.31 19.11 15.87
CA ASP A 176 5.33 18.76 14.86
C ASP A 176 6.40 17.78 15.37
N VAL A 177 5.96 16.74 16.07
CA VAL A 177 6.82 15.76 16.75
C VAL A 177 7.43 14.77 15.75
N THR A 178 8.69 14.39 15.98
CA THR A 178 9.37 13.34 15.22
C THR A 178 9.71 12.14 16.11
N ILE A 179 9.24 10.94 15.73
CA ILE A 179 9.71 9.66 16.27
C ILE A 179 10.74 9.12 15.30
N GLN A 180 11.97 8.91 15.76
CA GLN A 180 13.06 8.50 14.88
C GLN A 180 14.01 7.48 15.46
N LYS A 181 14.66 6.73 14.57
CA LYS A 181 15.84 5.96 14.95
C LYS A 181 17.03 6.88 15.17
N SER A 182 17.81 6.56 16.20
CA SER A 182 19.07 7.26 16.53
C SER A 182 20.33 6.49 16.16
N GLY A 183 20.21 5.24 15.66
CA GLY A 183 21.35 4.45 15.23
C GLY A 183 21.02 2.98 14.95
N GLY A 184 21.93 2.30 14.25
CA GLY A 184 21.90 0.84 14.01
C GLY A 184 21.08 0.39 12.79
N THR A 185 20.88 -0.92 12.64
CA THR A 185 20.24 -1.55 11.47
C THR A 185 19.02 -2.41 11.80
N ALA A 186 18.78 -2.69 13.08
CA ALA A 186 17.65 -3.50 13.50
C ALA A 186 16.32 -2.72 13.44
N GLU A 187 15.22 -3.43 13.18
CA GLU A 187 13.87 -2.90 13.38
C GLU A 187 13.65 -2.67 14.88
N GLN A 188 13.14 -1.49 15.25
CA GLN A 188 12.71 -1.17 16.62
C GLN A 188 11.21 -0.94 16.66
N PHE A 189 10.60 -1.20 17.81
CA PHE A 189 9.17 -1.29 17.98
C PHE A 189 8.69 -0.39 19.13
N LEU A 190 7.80 0.52 18.80
CA LEU A 190 7.12 1.43 19.73
C LEU A 190 5.61 1.16 19.71
N SER A 191 4.98 1.21 20.87
CA SER A 191 3.53 1.17 21.03
C SER A 191 3.07 2.47 21.72
N LEU A 192 2.19 3.19 21.06
CA LEU A 192 1.44 4.31 21.63
C LEU A 192 0.11 3.77 22.15
N THR A 193 -0.20 4.09 23.40
CA THR A 193 -1.47 3.69 24.04
C THR A 193 -2.09 4.82 24.87
N GLY A 194 -1.56 6.04 24.75
CA GLY A 194 -2.01 7.22 25.48
C GLY A 194 -3.18 7.92 24.79
N THR A 195 -3.94 8.72 25.54
CA THR A 195 -4.90 9.66 24.93
C THR A 195 -4.18 10.97 24.62
N ASN A 196 -3.44 10.99 23.52
CA ASN A 196 -2.52 12.07 23.18
C ASN A 196 -3.26 13.35 22.75
N GLN A 197 -2.71 14.50 23.10
CA GLN A 197 -3.21 15.84 22.69
C GLN A 197 -2.18 16.63 21.87
N TRP A 198 -1.20 15.95 21.28
CA TRP A 198 -0.30 16.56 20.32
C TRP A 198 -1.01 17.00 19.02
N THR A 199 -0.41 17.95 18.31
CA THR A 199 -1.02 18.60 17.12
C THR A 199 -0.01 18.72 15.97
N GLY A 200 -0.46 19.19 14.81
CA GLY A 200 0.40 19.37 13.64
C GLY A 200 0.82 18.03 13.03
N THR A 201 2.10 17.90 12.71
CA THR A 201 2.64 16.72 12.00
C THR A 201 3.36 15.75 12.93
N LEU A 202 2.96 14.47 12.93
CA LEU A 202 3.83 13.40 13.46
C LEU A 202 4.67 12.82 12.33
N THR A 203 5.99 12.85 12.45
CA THR A 203 6.91 12.19 11.51
C THR A 203 7.49 10.92 12.11
N ILE A 204 7.40 9.80 11.39
CA ILE A 204 8.07 8.53 11.71
C ILE A 204 9.22 8.35 10.73
N ALA A 205 10.46 8.30 11.23
CA ALA A 205 11.66 8.29 10.40
C ALA A 205 12.78 7.36 10.90
N ASN A 206 13.33 6.53 10.03
CA ASN A 206 14.55 5.77 10.32
C ASN A 206 15.81 6.63 10.34
N ASN A 207 15.78 7.88 9.85
CA ASN A 207 16.94 8.78 9.77
C ASN A 207 18.19 8.13 9.13
N GLY A 208 17.99 7.27 8.12
CA GLY A 208 19.09 6.55 7.46
C GLY A 208 19.63 5.33 8.21
N HIS A 209 18.97 4.91 9.28
CA HIS A 209 19.25 3.70 10.05
C HIS A 209 18.33 2.54 9.60
N GLY A 210 18.15 1.52 10.44
CA GLY A 210 17.23 0.39 10.23
C GLY A 210 15.76 0.79 9.99
N SER A 211 14.82 0.22 10.74
CA SER A 211 13.40 0.58 10.59
C SER A 211 12.72 0.84 11.93
N LEU A 212 11.69 1.66 11.90
CA LEU A 212 10.73 1.82 12.98
C LEU A 212 9.42 1.13 12.64
N PHE A 213 8.91 0.40 13.62
CA PHE A 213 7.54 -0.05 13.68
C PHE A 213 6.84 0.70 14.82
N VAL A 214 5.99 1.65 14.48
CA VAL A 214 5.20 2.41 15.45
C VAL A 214 3.77 1.92 15.43
N ARG A 215 3.29 1.39 16.54
CA ARG A 215 1.92 0.91 16.70
C ARG A 215 1.07 1.94 17.42
N SER A 216 -0.04 2.31 16.81
CA SER A 216 -1.18 2.92 17.48
C SER A 216 -2.16 1.82 17.89
N THR A 217 -2.61 1.87 19.14
CA THR A 217 -3.57 0.93 19.74
C THR A 217 -5.00 1.50 19.83
N GLY A 218 -5.17 2.80 19.55
CA GLY A 218 -6.46 3.47 19.55
C GLY A 218 -6.43 4.84 18.85
N THR A 219 -7.61 5.36 18.52
CA THR A 219 -7.75 6.65 17.83
C THR A 219 -7.22 7.83 18.64
N GLY A 220 -7.24 7.74 19.96
CA GLY A 220 -6.65 8.73 20.86
C GLY A 220 -5.14 8.91 20.70
N ASP A 221 -4.45 7.96 20.07
CA ASP A 221 -3.01 8.10 19.81
C ASP A 221 -2.73 9.15 18.74
N LEU A 222 -3.61 9.28 17.73
CA LEU A 222 -3.31 9.99 16.47
C LEU A 222 -4.33 11.06 16.08
N ASN A 223 -5.63 10.94 16.42
CA ASN A 223 -6.69 11.78 15.83
C ASN A 223 -6.59 13.29 16.12
N THR A 224 -5.74 13.69 17.07
CA THR A 224 -5.44 15.08 17.39
C THR A 224 -4.41 15.71 16.43
N LEU A 225 -3.72 14.90 15.62
CA LEU A 225 -2.77 15.33 14.61
C LEU A 225 -3.47 15.70 13.29
N ASP A 226 -2.93 16.71 12.61
CA ASP A 226 -3.36 17.09 11.27
C ASP A 226 -2.86 16.07 10.23
N THR A 227 -1.61 15.63 10.38
CA THR A 227 -0.93 14.74 9.45
C THR A 227 0.01 13.77 10.17
N VAL A 228 0.05 12.52 9.70
CA VAL A 228 1.08 11.54 10.05
C VAL A 228 1.91 11.24 8.81
N VAL A 229 3.22 11.47 8.88
CA VAL A 229 4.19 11.19 7.82
C VAL A 229 4.93 9.90 8.17
N VAL A 230 4.87 8.92 7.28
CA VAL A 230 5.66 7.69 7.36
C VAL A 230 6.75 7.73 6.30
N GLN A 231 8.00 7.84 6.73
CA GLN A 231 9.15 7.85 5.84
C GLN A 231 9.38 6.47 5.22
N SER A 232 10.14 6.47 4.11
CA SER A 232 10.48 5.22 3.42
C SER A 232 11.29 4.31 4.34
N GLY A 233 10.85 3.06 4.48
CA GLY A 233 11.50 2.05 5.33
C GLY A 233 10.88 1.92 6.72
N ASP A 234 9.88 2.73 7.09
CA ASP A 234 9.19 2.65 8.38
C ASP A 234 7.75 2.17 8.24
N THR A 235 7.17 1.71 9.34
CA THR A 235 5.79 1.21 9.38
C THR A 235 5.02 1.90 10.50
N LEU A 236 3.87 2.47 10.15
CA LEU A 236 2.79 2.77 11.08
C LEU A 236 1.83 1.58 11.13
N ASN A 237 1.62 1.01 12.29
CA ASN A 237 0.64 -0.04 12.52
C ASN A 237 -0.59 0.57 13.19
N LEU A 238 -1.75 0.41 12.56
CA LEU A 238 -3.04 0.76 13.10
C LEU A 238 -3.73 -0.52 13.57
N GLN A 239 -3.76 -0.72 14.87
CA GLN A 239 -4.42 -1.83 15.55
C GLN A 239 -5.37 -1.23 16.56
N VAL A 240 -6.64 -1.62 16.58
CA VAL A 240 -7.55 -1.11 17.61
C VAL A 240 -8.30 -2.27 18.25
N GLN A 241 -8.40 -2.24 19.59
CA GLN A 241 -9.31 -3.14 20.30
C GLN A 241 -10.73 -2.56 20.24
N GLY A 242 -11.58 -3.12 19.38
CA GLY A 242 -12.99 -2.71 19.26
C GLY A 242 -13.49 -2.69 17.81
N ALA A 243 -14.79 -2.55 17.63
CA ALA A 243 -15.41 -2.54 16.30
C ALA A 243 -15.26 -1.17 15.60
N ASN A 244 -14.85 -1.20 14.34
CA ASN A 244 -14.95 -0.13 13.32
C ASN A 244 -14.62 1.29 13.81
N THR A 245 -13.37 1.54 14.14
CA THR A 245 -12.90 2.88 14.52
C THR A 245 -12.64 3.77 13.30
N THR A 246 -12.65 5.10 13.51
CA THR A 246 -12.36 6.09 12.48
C THR A 246 -11.12 6.90 12.85
N TYR A 247 -10.08 6.82 12.02
CA TYR A 247 -8.93 7.72 12.10
C TYR A 247 -9.13 8.93 11.19
N THR A 248 -8.91 10.13 11.74
CA THR A 248 -9.25 11.40 11.09
C THR A 248 -8.04 12.15 10.52
N SER A 249 -6.84 11.83 10.98
CA SER A 249 -5.60 12.47 10.52
C SER A 249 -5.33 12.18 9.05
N ASN A 250 -4.68 13.11 8.35
CA ASN A 250 -4.14 12.83 7.03
C ASN A 250 -2.88 11.96 7.14
N TYR A 251 -2.55 11.24 6.09
CA TYR A 251 -1.37 10.37 6.02
C TYR A 251 -0.54 10.71 4.78
N VAL A 252 0.76 10.86 4.96
CA VAL A 252 1.74 10.97 3.87
C VAL A 252 2.68 9.77 3.96
N VAL A 253 2.82 9.02 2.88
CA VAL A 253 3.57 7.77 2.84
C VAL A 253 4.64 7.85 1.76
N ALA A 254 5.91 7.77 2.17
CA ALA A 254 7.05 8.04 1.29
C ALA A 254 7.72 6.78 0.71
N GLY A 255 7.14 5.59 0.90
CA GLY A 255 7.75 4.35 0.43
C GLY A 255 7.01 3.07 0.81
N PRO A 256 7.61 1.89 0.58
CA PRO A 256 6.99 0.57 0.81
C PRO A 256 6.94 0.14 2.29
N GLY A 257 7.48 0.95 3.20
CA GLY A 257 7.64 0.66 4.62
C GLY A 257 8.76 -0.33 4.93
N SER A 258 8.74 -0.92 6.13
CA SER A 258 9.84 -1.73 6.65
C SER A 258 10.16 -2.96 5.77
N PRO A 259 11.44 -3.15 5.36
CA PRO A 259 11.85 -4.22 4.44
C PRO A 259 11.99 -5.60 5.11
N THR A 260 11.53 -5.76 6.35
CA THR A 260 11.64 -7.01 7.09
C THR A 260 10.80 -8.13 6.45
N THR A 261 11.07 -9.38 6.86
CA THR A 261 10.60 -10.63 6.24
C THR A 261 9.08 -10.78 6.07
N ASN A 262 8.27 -9.91 6.66
CA ASN A 262 6.81 -9.97 6.64
C ASN A 262 6.15 -8.86 5.81
N SER A 263 6.91 -8.04 5.07
CA SER A 263 6.40 -6.96 4.20
C SER A 263 5.28 -6.15 4.88
N ARG A 264 5.67 -5.39 5.91
CA ARG A 264 4.70 -4.75 6.81
C ARG A 264 3.93 -3.60 6.16
N GLY A 265 4.38 -3.08 5.02
CA GLY A 265 3.85 -1.87 4.42
C GLY A 265 4.24 -0.61 5.19
N ALA A 266 4.06 0.56 4.58
CA ALA A 266 4.18 1.85 5.24
C ALA A 266 3.06 2.06 6.27
N ILE A 267 1.84 1.63 5.93
CA ILE A 267 0.76 1.49 6.91
C ILE A 267 0.30 0.04 6.93
N ARG A 268 0.22 -0.52 8.13
CA ARG A 268 -0.34 -1.84 8.40
C ARG A 268 -1.67 -1.70 9.13
N PHE A 269 -2.70 -2.34 8.61
CA PHE A 269 -4.03 -2.39 9.21
C PHE A 269 -4.28 -3.76 9.80
N GLU A 270 -4.46 -3.83 11.12
CA GLU A 270 -4.74 -5.09 11.82
C GLU A 270 -6.20 -5.26 12.26
N SER A 271 -7.04 -4.27 11.98
CA SER A 271 -8.43 -4.24 12.42
C SER A 271 -9.31 -3.58 11.37
N ASN A 272 -10.62 -3.86 11.40
CA ASN A 272 -11.57 -3.16 10.56
C ASN A 272 -11.65 -1.69 11.01
N MET A 273 -11.52 -0.76 10.07
CA MET A 273 -11.53 0.66 10.39
C MET A 273 -11.89 1.53 9.17
N THR A 274 -12.06 2.82 9.44
CA THR A 274 -12.24 3.86 8.44
C THR A 274 -11.12 4.88 8.56
N LEU A 275 -10.52 5.24 7.42
CA LEU A 275 -9.71 6.46 7.29
C LEU A 275 -10.58 7.55 6.65
N SER A 276 -10.83 8.62 7.38
CA SER A 276 -11.54 9.81 6.88
C SER A 276 -10.58 10.95 6.49
N GLY A 277 -9.33 10.88 6.93
CA GLY A 277 -8.25 11.72 6.41
C GLY A 277 -7.75 11.26 5.03
N ASN A 278 -7.07 12.16 4.33
CA ASN A 278 -6.46 11.85 3.02
C ASN A 278 -5.28 10.91 3.18
N VAL A 279 -5.03 10.06 2.19
CA VAL A 279 -3.74 9.35 2.04
C VAL A 279 -3.02 9.95 0.83
N THR A 280 -1.77 10.41 1.02
CA THR A 280 -0.96 11.03 -0.03
C THR A 280 0.32 10.24 -0.25
N LEU A 281 0.54 9.80 -1.48
CA LEU A 281 1.76 9.11 -1.89
C LEU A 281 2.88 10.13 -2.12
N ALA A 282 4.00 10.00 -1.42
CA ALA A 282 5.24 10.73 -1.66
C ALA A 282 6.35 9.82 -2.23
N GLY A 283 5.99 8.56 -2.54
CA GLY A 283 6.84 7.53 -3.11
C GLY A 283 6.03 6.28 -3.42
N ASN A 284 6.63 5.32 -4.13
CA ASN A 284 6.01 4.02 -4.38
C ASN A 284 5.69 3.33 -3.06
N THR A 285 4.41 3.07 -2.81
CA THR A 285 3.92 2.73 -1.48
C THR A 285 3.33 1.32 -1.45
N VAL A 286 3.53 0.65 -0.31
CA VAL A 286 2.85 -0.61 0.03
C VAL A 286 2.02 -0.38 1.29
N LEU A 287 0.73 -0.71 1.24
CA LEU A 287 -0.14 -0.77 2.41
C LEU A 287 -0.57 -2.22 2.66
N ASN A 288 -0.48 -2.66 3.91
CA ASN A 288 -0.74 -4.03 4.31
C ASN A 288 -2.06 -4.13 5.08
N PHE A 289 -2.98 -5.00 4.63
CA PHE A 289 -4.32 -5.17 5.20
C PHE A 289 -4.44 -6.55 5.86
N GLN A 290 -3.63 -6.82 6.88
CA GLN A 290 -3.58 -8.12 7.55
C GLN A 290 -3.51 -7.97 9.08
N SER A 291 -4.42 -8.66 9.77
CA SER A 291 -4.36 -8.86 11.23
C SER A 291 -3.14 -9.69 11.66
N ALA A 292 -2.73 -9.56 12.92
CA ALA A 292 -1.76 -10.47 13.55
C ALA A 292 -2.27 -11.93 13.63
N THR A 293 -3.58 -12.13 13.55
CA THR A 293 -4.25 -13.43 13.34
C THR A 293 -4.59 -13.60 11.86
N PRO A 294 -4.87 -14.80 11.33
CA PRO A 294 -5.19 -15.02 9.91
C PRO A 294 -6.58 -14.45 9.50
N THR A 295 -6.94 -13.28 9.99
CA THR A 295 -8.19 -12.58 9.70
C THR A 295 -7.92 -11.37 8.80
N ALA A 296 -8.80 -11.17 7.84
CA ALA A 296 -8.84 -10.00 6.96
C ALA A 296 -9.13 -8.73 7.77
N ALA A 297 -8.43 -7.63 7.46
CA ALA A 297 -8.79 -6.28 7.91
C ALA A 297 -9.51 -5.55 6.76
N ASN A 298 -10.77 -5.20 6.96
CA ASN A 298 -11.55 -4.43 5.99
C ASN A 298 -11.47 -2.94 6.34
N VAL A 299 -10.87 -2.17 5.44
CA VAL A 299 -10.55 -0.77 5.70
C VAL A 299 -11.24 0.10 4.66
N THR A 300 -12.01 1.08 5.12
CA THR A 300 -12.68 2.03 4.24
C THR A 300 -11.89 3.33 4.16
N PHE A 301 -11.56 3.75 2.95
CA PHE A 301 -11.01 5.07 2.67
C PHE A 301 -12.17 5.95 2.18
N GLN A 302 -12.65 6.85 3.04
CA GLN A 302 -13.73 7.77 2.70
C GLN A 302 -13.27 8.85 1.71
N LYS A 303 -12.00 9.22 1.81
CA LYS A 303 -11.33 10.08 0.83
C LYS A 303 -10.42 9.24 -0.05
N GLY A 304 -10.10 9.75 -1.24
CA GLY A 304 -9.23 9.06 -2.17
C GLY A 304 -7.76 9.08 -1.76
N ILE A 305 -6.94 8.41 -2.57
CA ILE A 305 -5.49 8.46 -2.49
C ILE A 305 -5.00 9.55 -3.45
N GLY A 306 -4.28 10.54 -2.95
CA GLY A 306 -3.58 11.55 -3.75
C GLY A 306 -2.10 11.21 -3.92
N GLU A 307 -1.37 12.01 -4.71
CA GLU A 307 0.08 11.95 -4.79
C GLU A 307 0.71 13.32 -4.73
N GLN A 308 1.93 13.40 -4.17
CA GLN A 308 2.77 14.57 -4.17
C GLN A 308 4.06 14.28 -4.95
N GLY A 309 4.18 14.92 -6.11
CA GLY A 309 5.39 14.97 -6.92
C GLY A 309 5.81 13.61 -7.48
N GLY A 310 5.36 13.26 -8.69
CA GLY A 310 5.75 12.02 -9.38
C GLY A 310 4.53 11.29 -9.94
N SER A 311 4.76 10.05 -10.38
CA SER A 311 3.72 9.07 -10.71
C SER A 311 3.96 7.83 -9.86
N TRP A 312 3.44 7.86 -8.64
CA TRP A 312 3.78 6.86 -7.62
C TRP A 312 2.84 5.67 -7.68
N SER A 313 3.39 4.46 -7.59
CA SER A 313 2.58 3.25 -7.51
C SER A 313 1.99 3.06 -6.12
N PHE A 314 0.78 2.53 -6.09
CA PHE A 314 0.11 2.08 -4.88
C PHE A 314 -0.01 0.56 -4.92
N THR A 315 0.55 -0.10 -3.90
CA THR A 315 0.47 -1.55 -3.74
C THR A 315 -0.34 -1.89 -2.50
N LYS A 316 -1.41 -2.65 -2.69
CA LYS A 316 -2.17 -3.30 -1.64
C LYS A 316 -1.66 -4.73 -1.44
N THR A 317 -1.40 -5.10 -0.19
CA THR A 317 -1.08 -6.47 0.20
C THR A 317 -1.92 -6.94 1.38
N GLY A 318 -1.90 -8.26 1.65
CA GLY A 318 -2.63 -8.86 2.76
C GLY A 318 -4.07 -9.24 2.44
N LEU A 319 -4.63 -10.14 3.25
CA LEU A 319 -5.92 -10.80 3.04
C LEU A 319 -7.14 -9.88 3.06
N GLY A 320 -7.01 -8.71 3.69
CA GLY A 320 -8.08 -7.75 3.90
C GLY A 320 -8.66 -7.16 2.63
N GLN A 321 -9.77 -6.44 2.75
CA GLN A 321 -10.32 -5.61 1.69
C GLN A 321 -10.00 -4.14 1.92
N LEU A 322 -9.56 -3.45 0.88
CA LEU A 322 -9.62 -1.98 0.83
C LEU A 322 -10.93 -1.58 0.16
N ILE A 323 -11.76 -0.79 0.83
CA ILE A 323 -12.98 -0.20 0.27
C ILE A 323 -12.67 1.26 -0.02
N LEU A 324 -12.73 1.66 -1.28
CA LEU A 324 -12.44 3.01 -1.72
C LEU A 324 -13.74 3.72 -2.09
N GLN A 325 -14.10 4.75 -1.32
CA GLN A 325 -15.30 5.57 -1.54
C GLN A 325 -14.98 6.97 -2.05
N GLY A 326 -13.72 7.41 -1.90
CA GLY A 326 -13.25 8.68 -2.43
C GLY A 326 -12.42 8.53 -3.71
N ALA A 327 -12.56 9.50 -4.61
CA ALA A 327 -11.84 9.53 -5.88
C ALA A 327 -10.33 9.75 -5.67
N SER A 328 -9.51 8.83 -6.15
CA SER A 328 -8.04 8.86 -6.06
C SER A 328 -7.43 9.54 -7.27
N THR A 329 -6.42 10.38 -7.08
CA THR A 329 -5.83 11.25 -8.10
C THR A 329 -4.33 10.99 -8.35
N TYR A 330 -3.79 9.86 -7.89
CA TYR A 330 -2.43 9.44 -8.24
C TYR A 330 -2.39 8.85 -9.65
N SER A 331 -1.22 8.83 -10.30
CA SER A 331 -1.06 8.43 -11.70
C SER A 331 -0.20 7.18 -11.93
N GLY A 332 0.54 6.70 -10.92
CA GLY A 332 1.29 5.45 -11.00
C GLY A 332 0.40 4.20 -10.86
N SER A 333 0.95 3.00 -11.05
CA SER A 333 0.16 1.76 -11.09
C SER A 333 -0.54 1.42 -9.76
N THR A 334 -1.73 0.81 -9.86
CA THR A 334 -2.42 0.11 -8.77
C THR A 334 -2.02 -1.37 -8.81
N ILE A 335 -1.54 -1.90 -7.69
CA ILE A 335 -1.06 -3.27 -7.58
C ILE A 335 -1.78 -3.97 -6.43
N ILE A 336 -2.32 -5.17 -6.68
CA ILE A 336 -2.87 -6.07 -5.65
C ILE A 336 -1.98 -7.32 -5.63
N ALA A 337 -1.25 -7.55 -4.54
CA ALA A 337 -0.22 -8.58 -4.49
C ALA A 337 -0.10 -9.27 -3.11
N PRO A 338 0.47 -10.50 -3.06
CA PRO A 338 0.70 -11.23 -1.81
C PRO A 338 1.71 -10.49 -0.93
N ALA A 339 1.56 -10.53 0.40
CA ALA A 339 2.56 -9.93 1.31
C ALA A 339 3.75 -10.88 1.56
N GLY A 340 4.30 -11.50 0.50
CA GLY A 340 5.30 -12.56 0.57
C GLY A 340 4.73 -13.96 0.33
N SER A 341 5.55 -15.00 0.52
CA SER A 341 5.31 -16.37 0.04
C SER A 341 4.19 -17.17 0.75
N GLY A 342 3.53 -16.61 1.76
CA GLY A 342 2.47 -17.30 2.50
C GLY A 342 1.20 -16.49 2.74
N ILE A 343 1.18 -15.21 2.35
CA ILE A 343 0.10 -14.28 2.66
C ILE A 343 -0.63 -13.91 1.39
N ASP A 344 -1.92 -14.21 1.31
CA ASP A 344 -2.68 -13.98 0.09
C ASP A 344 -3.03 -12.49 -0.13
N PRO A 345 -3.33 -12.07 -1.37
CA PRO A 345 -3.34 -10.66 -1.76
C PRO A 345 -4.63 -9.89 -1.42
N GLY A 346 -5.72 -10.57 -1.07
CA GLY A 346 -7.00 -9.93 -0.75
C GLY A 346 -7.65 -9.18 -1.91
N SER A 347 -8.41 -8.12 -1.60
CA SER A 347 -9.16 -7.37 -2.61
C SER A 347 -9.14 -5.85 -2.45
N ILE A 348 -9.45 -5.14 -3.54
CA ILE A 348 -9.87 -3.74 -3.54
C ILE A 348 -11.31 -3.69 -4.05
N LEU A 349 -12.18 -2.97 -3.36
CA LEU A 349 -13.54 -2.64 -3.77
C LEU A 349 -13.59 -1.15 -4.12
N LEU A 350 -13.94 -0.83 -5.35
CA LEU A 350 -14.31 0.52 -5.79
C LEU A 350 -15.81 0.69 -5.55
N ASP A 351 -16.17 1.48 -4.55
CA ASP A 351 -17.53 1.56 -4.01
C ASP A 351 -18.25 2.82 -4.48
N PHE A 352 -18.75 2.80 -5.72
CA PHE A 352 -19.53 3.91 -6.27
C PHE A 352 -20.90 4.07 -5.62
N LEU A 353 -21.42 3.05 -4.91
CA LEU A 353 -22.67 3.14 -4.17
C LEU A 353 -22.63 4.25 -3.11
N ASN A 354 -21.44 4.50 -2.53
CA ASN A 354 -21.23 5.52 -1.52
C ASN A 354 -20.61 6.83 -2.07
N VAL A 355 -20.40 6.94 -3.39
CA VAL A 355 -19.96 8.17 -4.05
C VAL A 355 -21.16 9.09 -4.25
N LYS A 356 -21.06 10.35 -3.81
CA LYS A 356 -22.16 11.35 -3.91
C LYS A 356 -22.02 12.34 -5.06
N ASP A 357 -20.87 12.35 -5.73
CA ASP A 357 -20.59 13.23 -6.86
C ASP A 357 -20.72 12.46 -8.17
N SER A 358 -21.75 12.76 -8.95
CA SER A 358 -22.03 12.14 -10.25
C SER A 358 -21.00 12.47 -11.34
N THR A 359 -20.08 13.41 -11.08
CA THR A 359 -18.97 13.74 -12.00
C THR A 359 -17.72 12.90 -11.73
N THR A 360 -17.76 12.03 -10.71
CA THR A 360 -16.68 11.08 -10.44
C THR A 360 -16.73 9.95 -11.45
N ASP A 361 -16.04 10.14 -12.57
CA ASP A 361 -15.93 9.13 -13.62
C ASP A 361 -15.08 7.94 -13.18
N ASN A 362 -14.01 8.14 -12.40
CA ASN A 362 -13.17 7.05 -11.92
C ASN A 362 -12.91 7.16 -10.42
N LEU A 363 -12.86 6.04 -9.71
CA LEU A 363 -12.41 6.02 -8.31
C LEU A 363 -10.89 5.88 -8.20
N LEU A 364 -10.27 5.21 -9.16
CA LEU A 364 -8.82 5.22 -9.35
C LEU A 364 -8.49 6.12 -10.55
N TYR A 365 -7.46 6.96 -10.43
CA TYR A 365 -7.01 7.85 -11.52
C TYR A 365 -8.01 8.95 -11.92
N ASN A 366 -8.81 9.42 -10.97
CA ASN A 366 -9.76 10.49 -11.24
C ASN A 366 -9.06 11.78 -11.68
N GLY A 367 -9.47 12.33 -12.83
CA GLY A 367 -8.92 13.57 -13.37
C GLY A 367 -7.46 13.49 -13.83
N VAL A 368 -6.86 12.30 -13.90
CA VAL A 368 -5.48 12.09 -14.34
C VAL A 368 -5.39 10.99 -15.39
N THR A 369 -4.23 10.84 -16.03
CA THR A 369 -4.00 9.72 -16.95
C THR A 369 -4.05 8.40 -16.17
N PRO A 370 -4.89 7.43 -16.58
CA PRO A 370 -4.97 6.14 -15.90
C PRO A 370 -3.64 5.41 -15.86
N GLY A 371 -3.29 4.90 -14.68
CA GLY A 371 -2.17 3.97 -14.49
C GLY A 371 -2.53 2.53 -14.84
N ALA A 372 -1.54 1.64 -14.73
CA ALA A 372 -1.76 0.21 -14.93
C ALA A 372 -2.45 -0.43 -13.71
N LEU A 373 -3.26 -1.45 -13.95
CA LEU A 373 -3.72 -2.38 -12.94
C LEU A 373 -2.86 -3.64 -12.98
N VAL A 374 -2.31 -4.05 -11.83
CA VAL A 374 -1.56 -5.30 -11.70
C VAL A 374 -2.21 -6.16 -10.63
N LEU A 375 -2.64 -7.36 -11.02
CA LEU A 375 -3.23 -8.36 -10.13
C LEU A 375 -2.28 -9.55 -10.03
N THR A 376 -1.81 -9.83 -8.82
CA THR A 376 -0.92 -10.95 -8.54
C THR A 376 -1.56 -11.84 -7.47
N GLY A 377 -2.13 -12.96 -7.90
CA GLY A 377 -2.60 -14.02 -7.03
C GLY A 377 -1.47 -14.82 -6.39
N ASN A 378 -1.81 -15.66 -5.42
CA ASN A 378 -0.88 -16.59 -4.80
C ASN A 378 -1.05 -18.02 -5.39
N PRO A 379 -0.21 -18.46 -6.33
CA PRO A 379 -0.38 -19.76 -6.98
C PRO A 379 -0.04 -20.96 -6.08
N THR A 380 0.61 -20.76 -4.93
CA THR A 380 1.03 -21.86 -4.04
C THR A 380 -0.08 -22.31 -3.08
N ARG A 381 -1.19 -21.56 -3.00
CA ARG A 381 -2.32 -21.84 -2.09
C ARG A 381 -3.60 -21.99 -2.90
N ALA A 382 -4.18 -23.18 -2.88
CA ALA A 382 -5.44 -23.50 -3.55
C ALA A 382 -6.64 -23.17 -2.66
N ASN A 383 -6.87 -21.90 -2.35
CA ASN A 383 -8.07 -21.42 -1.64
C ASN A 383 -8.60 -20.12 -2.28
N THR A 384 -9.82 -19.71 -1.95
CA THR A 384 -10.41 -18.47 -2.49
C THR A 384 -9.63 -17.22 -2.11
N SER A 385 -8.97 -17.23 -0.94
CA SER A 385 -8.14 -16.14 -0.47
C SER A 385 -6.92 -15.87 -1.35
N SER A 386 -6.45 -16.87 -2.12
CA SER A 386 -5.30 -16.74 -3.02
C SER A 386 -5.52 -15.85 -4.25
N THR A 387 -6.76 -15.43 -4.48
CA THR A 387 -7.14 -14.63 -5.65
C THR A 387 -6.94 -13.14 -5.40
N ALA A 388 -6.13 -12.48 -6.24
CA ALA A 388 -6.09 -11.01 -6.28
C ALA A 388 -7.32 -10.48 -7.00
N THR A 389 -8.16 -9.72 -6.28
CA THR A 389 -9.47 -9.29 -6.79
C THR A 389 -9.59 -7.77 -6.82
N LEU A 390 -9.96 -7.22 -7.98
CA LEU A 390 -10.56 -5.90 -8.05
C LEU A 390 -12.08 -6.06 -8.24
N ALA A 391 -12.85 -5.46 -7.33
CA ALA A 391 -14.30 -5.41 -7.40
C ALA A 391 -14.77 -3.97 -7.63
N ILE A 392 -15.88 -3.81 -8.35
CA ILE A 392 -16.58 -2.52 -8.50
C ILE A 392 -18.04 -2.73 -8.13
N GLN A 393 -18.51 -1.94 -7.18
CA GLN A 393 -19.92 -1.80 -6.86
C GLN A 393 -20.43 -0.51 -7.49
N GLY A 394 -21.42 -0.62 -8.38
CA GLY A 394 -22.03 0.51 -9.07
C GLY A 394 -22.97 1.34 -8.17
N SER A 395 -23.17 2.58 -8.56
CA SER A 395 -24.09 3.53 -7.97
C SER A 395 -25.56 3.21 -8.30
N THR A 396 -26.47 3.58 -7.39
CA THR A 396 -27.92 3.59 -7.64
C THR A 396 -28.38 4.83 -8.40
N ASP A 397 -27.53 5.86 -8.49
CA ASP A 397 -27.96 7.20 -8.87
C ASP A 397 -27.47 7.64 -10.26
N PHE A 398 -26.39 7.03 -10.77
CA PHE A 398 -25.76 7.38 -12.05
C PHE A 398 -24.92 6.24 -12.61
N ASP A 399 -24.67 6.27 -13.92
CA ASP A 399 -23.71 5.38 -14.58
C ASP A 399 -22.29 5.66 -14.07
N ASN A 400 -21.49 4.60 -13.92
CA ASN A 400 -20.12 4.70 -13.43
C ASN A 400 -19.14 4.30 -14.52
N SER A 401 -17.92 4.82 -14.43
CA SER A 401 -16.82 4.33 -15.22
C SER A 401 -15.60 3.94 -14.38
N GLN A 402 -14.69 3.18 -14.97
CA GLN A 402 -13.34 3.00 -14.44
C GLN A 402 -12.39 2.68 -15.58
N SER A 403 -11.28 3.38 -15.67
CA SER A 403 -10.29 3.23 -16.73
C SER A 403 -8.93 2.84 -16.18
N PHE A 404 -8.21 2.05 -16.95
CA PHE A 404 -6.83 1.63 -16.73
C PHE A 404 -6.05 1.76 -18.04
N SER A 405 -4.74 2.03 -17.97
CA SER A 405 -3.89 2.00 -19.17
C SER A 405 -3.68 0.57 -19.69
N SER A 406 -3.65 -0.39 -18.77
CA SER A 406 -3.37 -1.80 -19.04
C SER A 406 -3.71 -2.65 -17.82
N LEU A 407 -3.98 -3.93 -18.03
CA LEU A 407 -4.12 -4.95 -17.02
C LEU A 407 -2.99 -5.98 -17.13
N THR A 408 -2.25 -6.21 -16.04
CA THR A 408 -1.32 -7.34 -15.92
C THR A 408 -1.84 -8.33 -14.90
N VAL A 409 -1.90 -9.61 -15.26
CA VAL A 409 -2.33 -10.69 -14.37
C VAL A 409 -1.23 -11.72 -14.15
N SER A 410 -1.13 -12.22 -12.93
CA SER A 410 -0.28 -13.35 -12.54
C SER A 410 -0.92 -14.18 -11.43
N GLY A 411 -0.83 -15.51 -11.49
CA GLY A 411 -1.52 -16.40 -10.55
C GLY A 411 -3.06 -16.30 -10.64
N PRO A 412 -3.81 -16.70 -9.60
CA PRO A 412 -5.27 -16.57 -9.57
C PRO A 412 -5.71 -15.10 -9.45
N THR A 413 -6.48 -14.60 -10.41
CA THR A 413 -6.95 -13.20 -10.41
C THR A 413 -8.43 -13.11 -10.78
N ALA A 414 -9.10 -12.06 -10.28
CA ALA A 414 -10.50 -11.83 -10.57
C ALA A 414 -10.84 -10.34 -10.75
N LEU A 415 -11.80 -10.09 -11.63
CA LEU A 415 -12.52 -8.83 -11.81
C LEU A 415 -14.00 -9.09 -11.58
N THR A 416 -14.62 -8.34 -10.66
CA THR A 416 -16.04 -8.52 -10.34
C THR A 416 -16.77 -7.20 -10.40
N PHE A 417 -17.83 -7.13 -11.20
CA PHE A 417 -18.62 -5.93 -11.39
C PHE A 417 -20.05 -6.18 -10.93
N THR A 418 -20.55 -5.35 -10.02
CA THR A 418 -21.91 -5.49 -9.45
C THR A 418 -22.65 -4.18 -9.60
N SER A 419 -23.60 -4.12 -10.53
CA SER A 419 -24.47 -2.96 -10.75
C SER A 419 -25.61 -2.90 -9.73
N SER A 420 -25.99 -1.69 -9.34
CA SER A 420 -27.14 -1.41 -8.46
C SER A 420 -28.30 -0.75 -9.21
N GLY A 421 -28.35 -0.89 -10.54
CA GLY A 421 -29.40 -0.35 -11.42
C GLY A 421 -28.86 0.41 -12.63
N ASN A 422 -27.69 1.03 -12.50
CA ASN A 422 -27.02 1.80 -13.56
C ASN A 422 -25.87 1.04 -14.20
N ALA A 423 -25.36 1.55 -15.33
CA ALA A 423 -24.28 0.94 -16.08
C ALA A 423 -22.93 1.08 -15.36
N ILE A 424 -22.09 0.03 -15.44
CA ILE A 424 -20.68 0.07 -15.05
C ILE A 424 -19.84 -0.09 -16.31
N ASN A 425 -19.11 0.97 -16.70
CA ASN A 425 -18.27 0.98 -17.90
C ASN A 425 -16.79 0.88 -17.53
N VAL A 426 -16.11 -0.21 -17.88
CA VAL A 426 -14.72 -0.44 -17.49
C VAL A 426 -13.82 -0.56 -18.70
N SER A 427 -12.77 0.25 -18.80
CA SER A 427 -11.73 0.13 -19.83
C SER A 427 -10.45 -0.45 -19.23
N LEU A 428 -10.09 -1.67 -19.61
CA LEU A 428 -8.91 -2.39 -19.10
C LEU A 428 -7.61 -2.08 -19.86
N GLY A 429 -7.69 -1.46 -21.04
CA GLY A 429 -6.55 -1.28 -21.93
C GLY A 429 -6.02 -2.62 -22.45
N SER A 430 -4.69 -2.74 -22.61
CA SER A 430 -4.06 -4.00 -23.00
C SER A 430 -3.98 -4.97 -21.82
N ILE A 431 -4.39 -6.21 -22.02
CA ILE A 431 -4.28 -7.30 -21.05
C ILE A 431 -3.01 -8.13 -21.33
N THR A 432 -2.16 -8.27 -20.32
CA THR A 432 -0.93 -9.07 -20.34
C THR A 432 -0.98 -10.17 -19.28
N ARG A 433 -0.72 -11.41 -19.69
CA ARG A 433 -0.58 -12.55 -18.79
C ARG A 433 0.90 -12.80 -18.48
N THR A 434 1.24 -12.96 -17.20
CA THR A 434 2.59 -13.31 -16.76
C THR A 434 2.57 -14.49 -15.78
N GLY A 435 3.58 -15.36 -15.82
CA GLY A 435 3.71 -16.50 -14.91
C GLY A 435 2.89 -17.74 -15.30
N VAL A 436 3.29 -18.88 -14.72
CA VAL A 436 2.58 -20.17 -14.85
C VAL A 436 1.42 -20.24 -13.85
N GLY A 437 0.37 -20.99 -14.18
CA GLY A 437 -0.82 -21.11 -13.30
C GLY A 437 -1.69 -19.86 -13.24
N THR A 438 -1.43 -18.86 -14.08
CA THR A 438 -2.21 -17.62 -14.13
C THR A 438 -3.58 -17.87 -14.71
N THR A 439 -4.62 -17.41 -14.01
CA THR A 439 -6.02 -17.41 -14.41
C THR A 439 -6.65 -16.03 -14.17
N LEU A 440 -7.61 -15.67 -15.00
CA LEU A 440 -8.41 -14.45 -14.87
C LEU A 440 -9.89 -14.80 -14.95
N ALA A 441 -10.63 -14.58 -13.86
CA ALA A 441 -12.08 -14.67 -13.87
C ALA A 441 -12.69 -13.26 -14.00
N ILE A 442 -13.61 -13.07 -14.95
CA ILE A 442 -14.32 -11.80 -15.14
C ILE A 442 -15.81 -12.05 -14.90
N THR A 443 -16.41 -11.33 -13.96
CA THR A 443 -17.85 -11.36 -13.71
C THR A 443 -18.46 -10.02 -14.09
N ALA A 444 -19.32 -10.03 -15.09
CA ALA A 444 -19.95 -8.84 -15.63
C ALA A 444 -21.07 -8.29 -14.75
N ALA A 445 -21.25 -6.97 -14.80
CA ALA A 445 -22.40 -6.30 -14.22
C ALA A 445 -23.64 -6.52 -15.07
N SER A 446 -24.84 -6.39 -14.48
CA SER A 446 -26.11 -6.50 -15.21
C SER A 446 -26.33 -5.41 -16.26
N SER A 447 -25.57 -4.31 -16.18
CA SER A 447 -25.60 -3.20 -17.12
C SER A 447 -24.20 -2.58 -17.26
N GLY A 448 -23.90 -2.05 -18.45
CA GLY A 448 -22.60 -1.49 -18.83
C GLY A 448 -21.74 -2.45 -19.65
N ALA A 449 -20.50 -2.03 -19.94
CA ALA A 449 -19.57 -2.77 -20.77
C ALA A 449 -18.17 -2.81 -20.15
N VAL A 450 -17.47 -3.91 -20.36
CA VAL A 450 -16.05 -4.05 -20.02
C VAL A 450 -15.28 -4.14 -21.34
N THR A 451 -14.35 -3.23 -21.60
CA THR A 451 -13.62 -3.15 -22.88
C THR A 451 -12.13 -3.41 -22.70
N THR A 452 -11.52 -3.97 -23.74
CA THR A 452 -10.08 -4.26 -23.85
C THR A 452 -9.57 -3.82 -25.22
N THR A 453 -8.26 -3.59 -25.33
CA THR A 453 -7.57 -3.42 -26.62
C THR A 453 -6.80 -4.68 -27.03
N THR A 454 -6.76 -5.71 -26.18
CA THR A 454 -6.10 -6.99 -26.48
C THR A 454 -7.06 -7.94 -27.18
N ASN A 455 -6.60 -8.57 -28.27
CA ASN A 455 -7.32 -9.65 -28.95
C ASN A 455 -8.76 -9.29 -29.33
N VAL A 456 -8.96 -8.07 -29.84
CA VAL A 456 -10.25 -7.57 -30.35
C VAL A 456 -10.83 -8.53 -31.39
N GLY A 457 -12.11 -8.88 -31.25
CA GLY A 457 -12.82 -9.82 -32.13
C GLY A 457 -12.43 -11.29 -31.95
N THR A 458 -11.65 -11.66 -30.93
CA THR A 458 -11.17 -13.03 -30.75
C THR A 458 -11.04 -13.44 -29.28
N LEU A 459 -10.56 -14.67 -29.07
CA LEU A 459 -10.32 -15.28 -27.77
C LEU A 459 -9.20 -14.53 -27.02
N LEU A 460 -9.43 -14.20 -25.75
CA LEU A 460 -8.38 -13.65 -24.89
C LEU A 460 -7.32 -14.71 -24.57
N GLY A 461 -7.79 -15.91 -24.22
CA GLY A 461 -7.00 -17.12 -24.05
C GLY A 461 -7.68 -18.11 -23.12
N THR A 462 -7.24 -19.36 -23.12
CA THR A 462 -7.78 -20.45 -22.28
C THR A 462 -7.45 -20.32 -20.79
N TRP A 463 -6.97 -19.16 -20.38
CA TRP A 463 -6.67 -18.79 -19.00
C TRP A 463 -7.64 -17.73 -18.48
N ALA A 464 -8.54 -17.21 -19.32
CA ALA A 464 -9.51 -16.19 -18.97
C ALA A 464 -10.94 -16.68 -19.16
N THR A 465 -11.80 -16.52 -18.15
CA THR A 465 -13.23 -16.84 -18.22
C THR A 465 -14.07 -15.58 -18.06
N TYR A 466 -15.25 -15.60 -18.68
CA TYR A 466 -16.25 -14.55 -18.56
C TYR A 466 -17.53 -15.16 -17.99
N THR A 467 -18.12 -14.50 -17.01
CA THR A 467 -19.41 -14.81 -16.43
C THR A 467 -20.36 -13.66 -16.71
N ASP A 468 -21.46 -13.95 -17.40
CA ASP A 468 -22.47 -12.95 -17.72
C ASP A 468 -23.41 -12.67 -16.52
N PRO A 469 -24.32 -11.69 -16.66
CA PRO A 469 -25.30 -11.40 -15.60
C PRO A 469 -26.31 -12.50 -15.31
N THR A 470 -26.42 -13.52 -16.18
CA THR A 470 -27.29 -14.69 -15.97
C THR A 470 -26.56 -15.84 -15.28
N ASN A 471 -25.32 -15.61 -14.82
CA ASN A 471 -24.42 -16.58 -14.21
C ASN A 471 -23.99 -17.73 -15.15
N GLN A 472 -24.09 -17.52 -16.46
CA GLN A 472 -23.47 -18.43 -17.43
C GLN A 472 -21.98 -18.10 -17.54
N MET A 473 -21.15 -19.14 -17.70
CA MET A 473 -19.70 -19.00 -17.77
C MET A 473 -19.18 -19.66 -19.05
N ALA A 474 -18.29 -18.96 -19.75
CA ALA A 474 -17.55 -19.48 -20.89
C ALA A 474 -16.12 -18.92 -20.93
N TRP A 475 -15.35 -19.31 -21.94
CA TRP A 475 -14.09 -18.66 -22.25
C TRP A 475 -14.30 -17.18 -22.58
N ALA A 476 -13.43 -16.32 -22.07
CA ALA A 476 -13.53 -14.90 -22.33
C ALA A 476 -13.01 -14.58 -23.75
N GLY A 477 -13.82 -13.89 -24.53
CA GLY A 477 -13.42 -13.27 -25.80
C GLY A 477 -13.71 -11.77 -25.77
N SER A 478 -13.44 -11.12 -26.89
CA SER A 478 -13.95 -9.77 -27.13
C SER A 478 -14.60 -9.68 -28.51
N ASP A 479 -15.59 -8.80 -28.65
CA ASP A 479 -16.19 -8.49 -29.94
C ASP A 479 -15.31 -7.53 -30.77
N ASP A 480 -15.77 -7.14 -31.96
CA ASP A 480 -15.05 -6.24 -32.88
C ASP A 480 -14.86 -4.82 -32.32
N THR A 481 -15.58 -4.46 -31.26
CA THR A 481 -15.44 -3.18 -30.54
C THR A 481 -14.51 -3.28 -29.34
N GLY A 482 -14.06 -4.49 -29.00
CA GLY A 482 -13.24 -4.79 -27.83
C GLY A 482 -14.06 -5.01 -26.56
N THR A 483 -15.38 -5.11 -26.64
CA THR A 483 -16.23 -5.43 -25.47
C THR A 483 -16.07 -6.91 -25.11
N LEU A 484 -15.79 -7.19 -23.85
CA LEU A 484 -15.63 -8.54 -23.32
C LEU A 484 -16.96 -9.28 -23.32
N THR A 485 -16.93 -10.53 -23.78
CA THR A 485 -18.11 -11.37 -23.95
C THR A 485 -17.72 -12.85 -23.92
N PHE A 486 -18.70 -13.74 -24.08
CA PHE A 486 -18.43 -15.15 -24.34
C PHE A 486 -17.74 -15.34 -25.68
N PHE A 487 -16.63 -16.06 -25.67
CA PHE A 487 -16.03 -16.55 -26.89
C PHE A 487 -16.79 -17.78 -27.41
N GLY A 488 -17.55 -17.58 -28.50
CA GLY A 488 -18.33 -18.64 -29.13
C GLY A 488 -17.57 -19.51 -30.13
N GLY A 489 -16.29 -19.24 -30.39
CA GLY A 489 -15.51 -19.79 -31.51
C GLY A 489 -15.47 -18.84 -32.71
N ASP A 490 -14.45 -18.98 -33.56
CA ASP A 490 -14.22 -18.15 -34.76
C ASP A 490 -14.47 -18.92 -36.08
N LEU A 491 -14.78 -20.22 -35.99
CA LEU A 491 -15.01 -21.08 -37.13
C LEU A 491 -16.28 -21.91 -36.95
N LEU A 492 -17.36 -21.52 -37.63
CA LEU A 492 -18.64 -22.23 -37.55
C LEU A 492 -18.51 -23.67 -38.10
N TYR A 493 -18.76 -24.65 -37.24
CA TYR A 493 -18.75 -26.05 -37.67
C TYR A 493 -20.00 -26.40 -38.46
N THR A 494 -19.81 -26.92 -39.67
CA THR A 494 -20.88 -27.47 -40.52
C THR A 494 -20.79 -29.00 -40.51
N THR A 495 -21.86 -29.66 -40.08
CA THR A 495 -21.96 -31.13 -40.03
C THR A 495 -21.52 -31.78 -41.33
N GLY A 496 -20.64 -32.79 -41.24
CA GLY A 496 -20.17 -33.55 -42.40
C GLY A 496 -19.10 -32.86 -43.24
N THR A 497 -18.69 -31.63 -42.89
CA THR A 497 -17.61 -30.92 -43.58
C THR A 497 -16.30 -31.11 -42.82
N ASN A 498 -15.22 -31.45 -43.54
CA ASN A 498 -13.89 -31.48 -42.95
C ASN A 498 -13.52 -30.08 -42.45
N ILE A 499 -12.95 -29.97 -41.25
CA ILE A 499 -12.58 -28.67 -40.65
C ILE A 499 -11.69 -27.86 -41.61
N GLY A 500 -10.75 -28.52 -42.30
CA GLY A 500 -9.83 -27.86 -43.22
C GLY A 500 -10.48 -27.29 -44.49
N ALA A 501 -11.73 -27.67 -44.76
CA ALA A 501 -12.53 -27.18 -45.88
C ALA A 501 -13.55 -26.11 -45.47
N LEU A 502 -13.65 -25.78 -44.17
CA LEU A 502 -14.56 -24.74 -43.71
C LEU A 502 -14.07 -23.35 -44.17
N PRO A 503 -14.97 -22.48 -44.67
CA PRO A 503 -14.62 -21.11 -45.03
C PRO A 503 -13.99 -20.37 -43.83
N GLY A 504 -12.86 -19.70 -44.05
CA GLY A 504 -12.16 -18.96 -43.00
C GLY A 504 -11.28 -19.84 -42.08
N TYR A 505 -11.20 -21.15 -42.32
CA TYR A 505 -10.32 -22.03 -41.55
C TYR A 505 -8.85 -21.57 -41.59
N SER A 506 -8.23 -21.57 -40.40
CA SER A 506 -6.79 -21.54 -40.20
C SER A 506 -6.39 -22.59 -39.17
N ALA A 507 -5.09 -22.90 -39.08
CA ALA A 507 -4.60 -23.81 -38.05
C ALA A 507 -4.83 -23.31 -36.60
N ASN A 508 -5.12 -22.01 -36.43
CA ASN A 508 -5.39 -21.38 -35.13
C ASN A 508 -6.88 -21.15 -34.88
N SER A 509 -7.76 -21.59 -35.80
CA SER A 509 -9.19 -21.42 -35.66
C SER A 509 -9.76 -22.24 -34.51
N ASN A 510 -10.73 -21.66 -33.81
CA ASN A 510 -11.46 -22.26 -32.71
C ASN A 510 -12.88 -22.58 -33.18
N LEU A 511 -13.26 -23.85 -33.13
CA LEU A 511 -14.57 -24.28 -33.60
C LEU A 511 -15.70 -23.65 -32.77
N ALA A 512 -16.63 -23.01 -33.46
CA ALA A 512 -17.91 -22.60 -32.91
C ALA A 512 -18.91 -23.74 -33.05
N ILE A 513 -19.38 -24.26 -31.92
CA ILE A 513 -20.42 -25.28 -31.85
C ILE A 513 -21.74 -24.56 -31.59
N THR A 514 -22.68 -24.73 -32.52
CA THR A 514 -24.03 -24.14 -32.41
C THR A 514 -25.07 -25.25 -32.34
N ASN A 515 -26.34 -24.89 -32.17
CA ASN A 515 -27.45 -25.83 -32.29
C ASN A 515 -27.59 -26.46 -33.70
N LEU A 516 -26.89 -25.92 -34.70
CA LEU A 516 -26.81 -26.50 -36.05
C LEU A 516 -25.69 -27.54 -36.19
N SER A 517 -24.80 -27.63 -35.20
CA SER A 517 -23.66 -28.56 -35.21
C SER A 517 -24.09 -29.94 -34.73
N SER A 518 -23.85 -30.98 -35.54
CA SER A 518 -24.14 -32.38 -35.20
C SER A 518 -23.10 -33.34 -35.80
N GLY A 519 -23.05 -34.57 -35.29
CA GLY A 519 -22.18 -35.62 -35.83
C GLY A 519 -20.70 -35.50 -35.45
N PRO A 520 -19.86 -36.45 -35.89
CA PRO A 520 -18.44 -36.48 -35.56
C PRO A 520 -17.69 -35.33 -36.23
N VAL A 521 -16.72 -34.75 -35.52
CA VAL A 521 -15.78 -33.76 -36.07
C VAL A 521 -14.63 -34.51 -36.74
N THR A 522 -14.47 -34.36 -38.05
CA THR A 522 -13.34 -34.95 -38.78
C THR A 522 -12.22 -33.91 -38.90
N PRO A 523 -11.10 -34.04 -38.16
CA PRO A 523 -9.94 -33.18 -38.34
C PRO A 523 -9.39 -33.33 -39.76
N ARG A 524 -8.66 -32.31 -40.22
CA ARG A 524 -7.89 -32.40 -41.47
C ARG A 524 -7.05 -33.68 -41.42
N LEU A 525 -7.08 -34.47 -42.49
CA LEU A 525 -6.10 -35.52 -42.72
C LEU A 525 -4.72 -34.84 -42.74
N GLY A 526 -4.04 -34.82 -41.61
CA GLY A 526 -2.64 -34.44 -41.53
C GLY A 526 -1.85 -35.48 -42.31
N TYR A 527 -0.94 -35.00 -43.16
CA TYR A 527 0.06 -35.81 -43.87
C TYR A 527 0.45 -37.04 -43.04
N ASP A 528 0.07 -38.23 -43.51
CA ASP A 528 0.78 -39.44 -43.12
C ASP A 528 2.26 -39.16 -43.41
N HIS A 529 3.08 -39.15 -42.36
CA HIS A 529 4.44 -39.60 -42.54
C HIS A 529 4.29 -40.98 -43.18
N ALA A 530 4.49 -41.06 -44.49
CA ALA A 530 4.69 -42.31 -45.17
C ALA A 530 5.88 -42.97 -44.48
N GLN A 531 5.61 -43.81 -43.47
CA GLN A 531 6.48 -44.92 -43.16
C GLN A 531 6.53 -45.70 -44.46
N HIS A 532 7.62 -45.48 -45.18
CA HIS A 532 8.03 -46.26 -46.32
C HIS A 532 8.25 -47.68 -45.80
N ASP A 533 7.16 -48.45 -45.71
CA ASP A 533 7.21 -49.89 -45.50
C ASP A 533 7.76 -50.48 -46.80
N HIS A 534 9.08 -50.53 -46.87
CA HIS A 534 9.79 -51.18 -47.97
C HIS A 534 9.78 -52.69 -47.73
N HIS A 535 8.61 -53.32 -47.91
CA HIS A 535 8.54 -54.75 -48.17
C HIS A 535 8.78 -55.00 -49.66
N GLY A 536 10.06 -55.12 -50.04
CA GLY A 536 10.50 -55.76 -51.27
C GLY A 536 10.90 -57.20 -50.99
N SER A 537 10.03 -58.15 -51.34
CA SER A 537 10.27 -59.59 -51.27
C SER A 537 11.17 -60.12 -52.39
N ARG A 538 12.12 -60.98 -52.01
CA ARG A 538 12.71 -62.14 -52.72
C ARG A 538 13.43 -61.93 -54.08
N GLN A 539 14.75 -62.12 -54.06
CA GLN A 539 15.42 -63.33 -54.60
C GLN A 539 16.58 -63.71 -53.68
#